data_AF-A0A9C9GLJ4-F1
#
_entry.id   AF-A0A9C9GLJ4-F1
#
_cell.length_a   1.000
_cell.length_b   1.000
_cell.length_c   1.000
_cell.angle_alpha   90.00
_cell.angle_beta   90.00
_cell.angle_gamma   90.00
#
_symmetry.space_group_name_H-M   'P 1'
#
loop_
_entity.id
_entity.type
_entity.pdbx_description
1 polymer ?
#
loop_
_entity_poly.entity_id
_entity_poly.type
_entity_poly.pdbx_seq_one_letter_code
_entity_poly.pdbx_strand_id
1 'polypeptide(L)'
;MTQDDEKNTNSDSRATDLLDQLRRAQSDHVPSIENDRETDRETDSSELSSLSKDEPHPQSVADFENGKMPPQARRALVSLLKYGVVLAVQKARLFEVVCQYQSTIRSHLADVYFKLVLDEKTGVAFIAQVDESDDEEDTDTVSLITRRTLSLYDTLLLLVLRKHYQERENSGEQRIIIDIERIEANLTPFLPLTNSMKSDRRKLIAALKKMLEKRILSIIRGSSDRFEITPIIRYVVSAAFLEKMLDEYQRLAGEAGLTMNLQHDNQQAHLTDVQEDANE
;
A
#
# COMPACT_ATOMS: atom_id res chain seq x y z
N MET A 1 48.74 -3.37 -5.89
CA MET A 1 47.66 -4.24 -6.36
C MET A 1 46.61 -4.27 -5.27
N THR A 2 45.74 -3.25 -5.19
CA THR A 2 44.35 -3.21 -5.75
C THR A 2 43.44 -4.18 -5.00
N GLN A 3 42.33 -3.84 -4.33
CA GLN A 3 41.39 -2.71 -4.31
C GLN A 3 40.68 -2.75 -2.92
N ASP A 4 40.50 -1.64 -2.23
CA ASP A 4 39.28 -0.81 -2.14
C ASP A 4 38.04 -1.53 -1.58
N ASP A 5 37.84 -1.39 -0.27
CA ASP A 5 36.58 -1.55 0.45
C ASP A 5 36.36 -0.26 1.27
N GLU A 6 35.35 0.55 0.91
CA GLU A 6 34.26 0.98 1.82
C GLU A 6 33.37 2.08 1.22
N LYS A 7 32.19 1.64 0.79
CA LYS A 7 30.85 2.19 1.05
C LYS A 7 30.63 3.71 1.00
N ASN A 8 30.13 4.12 -0.16
CA ASN A 8 29.35 5.33 -0.39
C ASN A 8 27.92 5.16 0.20
N THR A 9 27.65 5.74 1.37
CA THR A 9 26.30 5.92 1.93
C THR A 9 25.98 7.39 2.04
N ASN A 10 25.55 8.05 0.95
CA ASN A 10 24.81 9.30 1.07
C ASN A 10 24.10 9.72 -0.22
N SER A 11 22.90 9.20 -0.47
CA SER A 11 22.01 9.79 -1.49
C SER A 11 20.55 9.92 -1.06
N ASP A 12 20.14 9.34 0.07
CA ASP A 12 18.74 9.34 0.51
C ASP A 12 18.34 10.49 1.44
N SER A 13 19.30 11.30 1.95
CA SER A 13 18.98 12.44 2.85
C SER A 13 18.70 13.76 2.11
N ARG A 14 19.16 13.91 0.86
CA ARG A 14 19.07 15.20 0.15
C ARG A 14 17.65 15.54 -0.33
N ALA A 15 16.82 14.53 -0.61
CA ALA A 15 15.45 14.76 -1.07
C ALA A 15 14.51 15.20 0.07
N THR A 16 14.76 14.72 1.29
CA THR A 16 14.03 15.15 2.49
C THR A 16 14.45 16.54 2.95
N ASP A 17 15.75 16.87 2.86
CA ASP A 17 16.27 18.19 3.24
C ASP A 17 15.72 19.32 2.35
N LEU A 18 15.48 19.05 1.06
CA LEU A 18 14.91 20.03 0.12
C LEU A 18 13.43 20.34 0.42
N LEU A 19 12.64 19.34 0.81
CA LEU A 19 11.22 19.52 1.16
C LEU A 19 11.05 20.21 2.52
N ASP A 20 11.95 19.99 3.48
CA ASP A 20 11.96 20.68 4.77
C ASP A 20 12.48 22.12 4.68
N GLN A 21 13.41 22.41 3.77
CA GLN A 21 13.86 23.79 3.48
C GLN A 21 12.73 24.66 2.90
N LEU A 22 11.88 24.09 2.03
CA LEU A 22 10.72 24.80 1.46
C LEU A 22 9.61 25.09 2.48
N ARG A 23 9.53 24.30 3.57
CA ARG A 23 8.54 24.50 4.64
C ARG A 23 8.95 25.60 5.62
N ARG A 24 10.25 25.76 5.90
CA ARG A 24 10.77 26.84 6.76
C ARG A 24 10.72 28.22 6.11
N ALA A 25 10.81 28.29 4.78
CA ALA A 25 10.75 29.56 4.05
C ALA A 25 9.35 30.23 4.05
N GLN A 26 8.30 29.55 4.53
CA GLN A 26 6.92 30.08 4.56
C GLN A 26 6.38 30.35 5.98
N SER A 27 7.17 30.12 7.04
CA SER A 27 6.68 30.26 8.44
C SER A 27 7.03 31.57 9.15
N ASP A 28 7.84 32.46 8.56
CA ASP A 28 8.34 33.67 9.24
C ASP A 28 7.47 34.93 9.04
N HIS A 29 6.18 34.78 8.77
CA HIS A 29 5.28 35.94 8.77
C HIS A 29 3.94 35.66 9.44
N VAL A 30 3.91 35.82 10.76
CA VAL A 30 2.69 36.09 11.52
C VAL A 30 2.95 37.40 12.27
N PRO A 31 2.38 38.54 11.88
CA PRO A 31 2.44 39.73 12.71
C PRO A 31 1.40 39.60 13.81
N SER A 32 1.85 39.71 15.06
CA SER A 32 0.99 39.89 16.23
C SER A 32 0.30 41.25 16.15
N ILE A 33 -1.04 41.27 16.22
CA ILE A 33 -1.81 42.50 16.34
C ILE A 33 -1.92 42.82 17.84
N GLU A 34 -1.12 43.78 18.30
CA GLU A 34 -1.37 44.50 19.55
C GLU A 34 -2.04 45.84 19.23
N ASN A 35 -3.20 46.06 19.84
CA ASN A 35 -3.86 47.35 19.91
C ASN A 35 -3.12 48.22 20.92
N ASP A 36 -2.75 49.44 20.56
CA ASP A 36 -2.90 50.59 21.46
C ASP A 36 -3.07 51.90 20.67
N ARG A 37 -3.98 52.72 21.20
CA ARG A 37 -4.36 54.05 20.70
C ARG A 37 -3.36 55.08 21.20
N GLU A 38 -3.02 56.08 20.37
CA GLU A 38 -3.09 57.50 20.72
C GLU A 38 -2.74 58.42 19.53
N THR A 39 -3.27 59.63 19.62
CA THR A 39 -3.48 60.66 18.59
C THR A 39 -2.36 61.71 18.49
N ASP A 40 -2.39 62.46 17.37
CA ASP A 40 -1.85 63.80 17.12
C ASP A 40 -0.36 63.96 16.73
N ARG A 41 -0.09 64.24 15.44
CA ARG A 41 0.21 65.60 14.91
C ARG A 41 0.70 65.58 13.46
N GLU A 42 0.25 66.59 12.71
CA GLU A 42 0.63 66.95 11.35
C GLU A 42 2.10 67.37 11.25
N THR A 43 2.82 66.97 10.20
CA THR A 43 3.64 67.91 9.43
C THR A 43 3.91 67.39 8.01
N ASP A 44 3.67 68.31 7.09
CA ASP A 44 3.85 68.29 5.64
C ASP A 44 5.34 68.24 5.25
N SER A 45 5.70 67.41 4.26
CA SER A 45 6.56 67.82 3.15
C SER A 45 6.87 66.65 2.23
N SER A 46 6.43 66.81 0.99
CA SER A 46 6.82 66.14 -0.24
C SER A 46 8.33 65.89 -0.41
N GLU A 47 8.72 64.64 -0.61
CA GLU A 47 9.83 64.28 -1.50
C GLU A 47 9.42 63.07 -2.37
N LEU A 48 9.27 63.34 -3.66
CA LEU A 48 9.19 62.35 -4.73
C LEU A 48 10.54 61.63 -4.83
N SER A 49 10.56 60.31 -4.68
CA SER A 49 11.43 59.48 -5.52
C SER A 49 10.87 58.08 -5.64
N SER A 50 10.36 57.85 -6.85
CA SER A 50 10.07 56.56 -7.49
C SER A 50 10.97 55.41 -7.03
N LEU A 51 10.42 54.56 -6.18
CA LEU A 51 10.88 53.19 -5.99
C LEU A 51 9.68 52.29 -6.27
N SER A 52 9.72 51.67 -7.45
CA SER A 52 8.89 50.53 -7.83
C SER A 52 8.83 49.54 -6.67
N LYS A 53 7.64 49.44 -6.07
CA LYS A 53 7.30 48.32 -5.19
C LYS A 53 7.22 47.07 -6.04
N ASP A 54 8.36 46.41 -6.24
CA ASP A 54 8.36 44.96 -6.43
C ASP A 54 7.94 44.34 -5.10
N GLU A 55 6.62 44.34 -4.87
CA GLU A 55 6.01 43.36 -3.99
C GLU A 55 6.36 41.98 -4.57
N PRO A 56 6.90 41.04 -3.78
CA PRO A 56 6.99 39.67 -4.23
C PRO A 56 5.55 39.17 -4.36
N HIS A 57 5.00 39.24 -5.58
CA HIS A 57 3.78 38.52 -5.90
C HIS A 57 4.01 37.06 -5.51
N PRO A 58 3.21 36.49 -4.59
CA PRO A 58 3.23 35.06 -4.37
C PRO A 58 2.84 34.45 -5.71
N GLN A 59 3.81 33.85 -6.41
CA GLN A 59 3.61 33.23 -7.72
C GLN A 59 2.36 32.36 -7.63
N SER A 60 1.34 32.80 -8.35
CA SER A 60 -0.01 32.37 -8.08
C SER A 60 -0.13 30.87 -8.38
N VAL A 61 -0.86 30.17 -7.53
CA VAL A 61 -1.38 28.81 -7.74
C VAL A 61 -2.09 28.59 -9.08
N ALA A 62 -2.29 29.62 -9.91
CA ALA A 62 -2.97 29.53 -11.20
C ALA A 62 -2.24 28.67 -12.25
N ASP A 63 -0.91 28.53 -12.19
CA ASP A 63 -0.19 27.71 -13.19
C ASP A 63 -0.47 26.21 -13.03
N PHE A 64 -0.93 25.77 -11.85
CA PHE A 64 -1.35 24.38 -11.59
C PHE A 64 -2.84 24.10 -11.89
N GLU A 65 -3.63 25.12 -12.23
CA GLU A 65 -5.04 24.97 -12.62
C GLU A 65 -5.19 24.40 -14.04
N ASN A 66 -4.12 24.43 -14.86
CA ASN A 66 -4.14 24.00 -16.27
C ASN A 66 -4.04 22.49 -16.50
N GLY A 67 -4.14 21.66 -15.45
CA GLY A 67 -4.21 20.21 -15.63
C GLY A 67 -5.54 19.78 -16.24
N LYS A 68 -5.52 19.04 -17.36
CA LYS A 68 -6.71 18.45 -18.02
C LYS A 68 -7.59 17.59 -17.08
N MET A 69 -7.03 17.15 -15.94
CA MET A 69 -7.69 16.34 -14.93
C MET A 69 -8.20 17.19 -13.76
N PRO A 70 -9.45 17.01 -13.29
CA PRO A 70 -9.99 17.72 -12.13
C PRO A 70 -9.16 17.49 -10.84
N PRO A 71 -9.14 18.46 -9.89
CA PRO A 71 -8.28 18.38 -8.69
C PRO A 71 -8.46 17.09 -7.87
N GLN A 72 -9.69 16.59 -7.76
CA GLN A 72 -9.96 15.35 -7.03
C GLN A 72 -9.36 14.12 -7.70
N ALA A 73 -9.43 14.04 -9.04
CA ALA A 73 -8.82 12.97 -9.80
C ALA A 73 -7.29 13.03 -9.74
N ARG A 74 -6.69 14.24 -9.73
CA ARG A 74 -5.24 14.41 -9.53
C ARG A 74 -4.80 13.85 -8.18
N ARG A 75 -5.57 14.12 -7.11
CA ARG A 75 -5.31 13.55 -5.77
C ARG A 75 -5.44 12.02 -5.76
N ALA A 76 -6.39 11.46 -6.50
CA ALA A 76 -6.54 10.01 -6.65
C ALA A 76 -5.34 9.39 -7.37
N LEU A 77 -4.91 9.98 -8.48
CA LEU A 77 -3.71 9.57 -9.22
C LEU A 77 -2.46 9.63 -8.35
N VAL A 78 -2.23 10.72 -7.61
CA VAL A 78 -1.08 10.84 -6.68
C VAL A 78 -1.13 9.77 -5.61
N SER A 79 -2.31 9.47 -5.05
CA SER A 79 -2.44 8.39 -4.07
C SER A 79 -2.13 7.02 -4.67
N LEU A 80 -2.58 6.76 -5.90
CA LEU A 80 -2.28 5.51 -6.60
C LEU A 80 -0.77 5.40 -6.88
N LEU A 81 -0.12 6.45 -7.38
CA LEU A 81 1.33 6.45 -7.66
C LEU A 81 2.17 6.30 -6.38
N LYS A 82 1.76 6.93 -5.27
CA LYS A 82 2.49 6.87 -4.00
C LYS A 82 2.35 5.54 -3.28
N TYR A 83 1.16 4.93 -3.31
CA TYR A 83 0.84 3.76 -2.48
C TYR A 83 0.60 2.48 -3.29
N GLY A 84 0.52 2.56 -4.62
CA GLY A 84 0.22 1.46 -5.52
C GLY A 84 -1.24 1.00 -5.51
N VAL A 85 -1.97 1.19 -4.41
CA VAL A 85 -3.34 0.68 -4.22
C VAL A 85 -4.23 1.65 -3.44
N VAL A 86 -5.52 1.63 -3.76
CA VAL A 86 -6.62 2.30 -3.06
C VAL A 86 -7.69 1.25 -2.77
N LEU A 87 -8.07 1.12 -1.50
CA LEU A 87 -9.10 0.19 -1.03
C LEU A 87 -10.33 0.97 -0.55
N ALA A 88 -11.52 0.58 -1.01
CA ALA A 88 -12.79 1.21 -0.63
C ALA A 88 -13.03 1.17 0.88
N VAL A 89 -12.69 0.04 1.53
CA VAL A 89 -12.84 -0.14 2.98
C VAL A 89 -12.02 0.88 3.81
N GLN A 90 -10.90 1.38 3.26
CA GLN A 90 -10.04 2.36 3.93
C GLN A 90 -10.36 3.80 3.50
N LYS A 91 -10.66 4.02 2.22
CA LYS A 91 -10.82 5.35 1.61
C LYS A 91 -11.96 5.37 0.58
N ALA A 92 -13.19 5.11 1.01
CA ALA A 92 -14.38 5.03 0.14
C ALA A 92 -14.50 6.21 -0.84
N ARG A 93 -14.46 7.45 -0.33
CA ARG A 93 -14.54 8.66 -1.19
C ARG A 93 -13.43 8.74 -2.23
N LEU A 94 -12.22 8.28 -1.90
CA LEU A 94 -11.10 8.29 -2.86
C LEU A 94 -11.32 7.21 -3.93
N PHE A 95 -11.81 6.04 -3.52
CA PHE A 95 -12.15 4.95 -4.42
C PHE A 95 -13.27 5.34 -5.39
N GLU A 96 -14.33 6.02 -4.92
CA GLU A 96 -15.39 6.58 -5.76
C GLU A 96 -14.84 7.54 -6.82
N VAL A 97 -13.90 8.42 -6.43
CA VAL A 97 -13.21 9.30 -7.39
C VAL A 97 -12.40 8.51 -8.42
N VAL A 98 -11.74 7.43 -8.02
CA VAL A 98 -11.03 6.55 -8.98
C VAL A 98 -12.03 5.95 -9.98
N CYS A 99 -13.18 5.45 -9.50
CA CYS A 99 -14.23 4.90 -10.37
C CYS A 99 -14.79 5.95 -11.33
N GLN A 100 -15.09 7.15 -10.81
CA GLN A 100 -15.65 8.26 -11.59
C GLN A 100 -14.70 8.75 -12.69
N TYR A 101 -13.39 8.84 -12.40
CA TYR A 101 -12.39 9.39 -13.32
C TYR A 101 -11.46 8.33 -13.92
N GLN A 102 -11.91 7.07 -13.96
CA GLN A 102 -11.08 5.94 -14.35
C GLN A 102 -10.44 6.10 -15.74
N SER A 103 -11.16 6.66 -16.73
CA SER A 103 -10.65 6.81 -18.10
C SER A 103 -9.50 7.81 -18.16
N THR A 104 -9.64 8.96 -17.49
CA THR A 104 -8.58 9.98 -17.42
C THR A 104 -7.38 9.45 -16.64
N ILE A 105 -7.61 8.78 -15.51
CA ILE A 105 -6.54 8.18 -14.71
C ILE A 105 -5.79 7.10 -15.51
N ARG A 106 -6.50 6.23 -16.25
CA ARG A 106 -5.90 5.22 -17.13
C ARG A 106 -5.01 5.85 -18.19
N SER A 107 -5.47 6.91 -18.85
CA SER A 107 -4.67 7.61 -19.87
C SER A 107 -3.35 8.13 -19.29
N HIS A 108 -3.40 8.80 -18.13
CA HIS A 108 -2.19 9.35 -17.51
C HIS A 108 -1.25 8.29 -16.95
N LEU A 109 -1.77 7.16 -16.48
CA LEU A 109 -0.94 6.03 -16.06
C LEU A 109 -0.27 5.36 -17.27
N ALA A 110 -0.96 5.27 -18.41
CA ALA A 110 -0.40 4.71 -19.63
C ALA A 110 0.81 5.51 -20.14
N ASP A 111 0.79 6.84 -19.98
CA ASP A 111 1.93 7.73 -20.31
C ASP A 111 3.22 7.37 -19.53
N VAL A 112 3.10 6.62 -18.44
CA VAL A 112 4.22 6.17 -17.58
C VAL A 112 4.27 4.64 -17.46
N TYR A 113 3.78 3.91 -18.47
CA TYR A 113 3.80 2.44 -18.56
C TYR A 113 3.09 1.71 -17.41
N PHE A 114 2.11 2.37 -16.81
CA PHE A 114 1.26 1.81 -15.77
C PHE A 114 -0.17 1.58 -16.27
N LYS A 115 -0.79 0.50 -15.81
CA LYS A 115 -2.21 0.22 -16.00
C LYS A 115 -2.96 0.31 -14.68
N LEU A 116 -4.14 0.93 -14.71
CA LEU A 116 -5.09 0.85 -13.61
C LEU A 116 -5.88 -0.46 -13.71
N VAL A 117 -5.78 -1.29 -12.69
CA VAL A 117 -6.68 -2.41 -12.47
C VAL A 117 -7.71 -1.98 -11.43
N LEU A 118 -9.00 -2.07 -11.79
CA LEU A 118 -10.12 -1.67 -10.96
C LEU A 118 -11.10 -2.83 -10.83
N ASP A 119 -11.40 -3.18 -9.59
CA ASP A 119 -12.44 -4.13 -9.21
C ASP A 119 -13.41 -3.43 -8.27
N GLU A 120 -14.51 -2.95 -8.83
CA GLU A 120 -15.56 -2.25 -8.10
C GLU A 120 -16.31 -3.16 -7.13
N LYS A 121 -16.40 -4.47 -7.43
CA LYS A 121 -17.14 -5.42 -6.59
C LYS A 121 -16.42 -5.68 -5.28
N THR A 122 -15.10 -5.85 -5.32
CA THR A 122 -14.30 -6.06 -4.11
C THR A 122 -13.76 -4.76 -3.52
N GLY A 123 -13.96 -3.63 -4.21
CA GLY A 123 -13.53 -2.31 -3.74
C GLY A 123 -12.01 -2.12 -3.82
N VAL A 124 -11.35 -2.65 -4.86
CA VAL A 124 -9.90 -2.62 -5.03
C VAL A 124 -9.51 -1.87 -6.31
N ALA A 125 -8.63 -0.89 -6.18
CA ALA A 125 -8.01 -0.20 -7.31
C ALA A 125 -6.50 -0.21 -7.12
N PHE A 126 -5.72 -0.68 -8.09
CA PHE A 126 -4.26 -0.68 -7.99
C PHE A 126 -3.58 -0.44 -9.32
N ILE A 127 -2.33 -0.02 -9.25
CA ILE A 127 -1.45 0.14 -10.39
C ILE A 127 -0.69 -1.16 -10.62
N ALA A 128 -0.69 -1.63 -11.86
CA ALA A 128 0.22 -2.67 -12.33
C ALA A 128 1.09 -2.10 -13.45
N GLN A 129 2.29 -2.65 -13.63
CA GLN A 129 3.10 -2.32 -14.80
C GLN A 129 2.53 -3.03 -16.03
N VAL A 130 2.72 -2.40 -17.19
CA VAL A 130 2.53 -3.08 -18.48
C VAL A 130 3.83 -3.83 -18.74
N ASP A 131 3.80 -5.15 -18.66
CA ASP A 131 4.91 -5.98 -19.12
C ASP A 131 4.73 -6.11 -20.65
N GLU A 132 5.43 -5.27 -21.42
CA GLU A 132 5.45 -5.35 -22.90
C GLU A 132 6.35 -6.51 -23.40
N SER A 133 6.52 -7.56 -22.61
CA SER A 133 7.47 -8.65 -22.87
C SER A 133 6.91 -9.81 -23.70
N ASP A 134 5.67 -9.70 -24.20
CA ASP A 134 5.06 -10.73 -25.06
C ASP A 134 5.12 -10.36 -26.55
N ASP A 135 5.54 -9.14 -26.89
CA ASP A 135 5.82 -8.73 -28.26
C ASP A 135 7.35 -8.73 -28.48
N GLU A 136 7.80 -9.58 -29.39
CA GLU A 136 9.17 -9.72 -29.85
C GLU A 136 9.72 -8.36 -30.32
N GLU A 137 10.51 -7.67 -29.48
CA GLU A 137 11.68 -6.85 -29.85
C GLU A 137 12.19 -6.15 -28.59
N ASP A 138 13.52 -6.08 -28.46
CA ASP A 138 14.32 -5.46 -27.40
C ASP A 138 13.90 -4.00 -27.09
N THR A 139 12.77 -3.83 -26.42
CA THR A 139 12.38 -2.55 -25.85
C THR A 139 12.81 -2.57 -24.40
N ASP A 140 13.90 -1.84 -24.11
CA ASP A 140 14.36 -1.52 -22.75
C ASP A 140 13.25 -0.79 -22.00
N THR A 141 12.26 -1.53 -21.52
CA THR A 141 11.17 -0.99 -20.71
C THR A 141 11.76 -0.52 -19.40
N VAL A 142 11.78 0.80 -19.21
CA VAL A 142 12.25 1.43 -17.97
C VAL A 142 11.26 1.07 -16.87
N SER A 143 11.51 -0.03 -16.18
CA SER A 143 10.68 -0.54 -15.10
C SER A 143 10.77 0.39 -13.90
N LEU A 144 9.74 1.21 -13.67
CA LEU A 144 9.62 2.05 -12.48
C LEU A 144 9.45 1.23 -11.19
N ILE A 145 9.18 -0.09 -11.31
CA ILE A 145 9.12 -1.02 -10.19
C ILE A 145 10.43 -1.81 -10.10
N THR A 146 11.12 -1.70 -8.97
CA THR A 146 12.24 -2.60 -8.65
C THR A 146 11.70 -3.99 -8.34
N ARG A 147 11.96 -4.96 -9.22
CA ARG A 147 11.66 -6.39 -8.98
C ARG A 147 12.60 -6.92 -7.91
N ARG A 148 12.11 -7.07 -6.67
CA ARG A 148 12.84 -7.75 -5.58
C ARG A 148 12.33 -9.17 -5.42
N THR A 149 13.23 -10.14 -5.34
CA THR A 149 12.88 -11.52 -5.03
C THR A 149 12.29 -11.60 -3.62
N LEU A 150 11.15 -12.29 -3.48
CA LEU A 150 10.58 -12.59 -2.17
C LEU A 150 11.39 -13.71 -1.51
N SER A 151 11.56 -13.62 -0.19
CA SER A 151 12.14 -14.76 0.54
C SER A 151 11.16 -15.93 0.53
N LEU A 152 11.67 -17.15 0.71
CA LEU A 152 10.82 -18.35 0.84
C LEU A 152 9.79 -18.17 1.96
N TYR A 153 10.21 -17.62 3.11
CA TYR A 153 9.32 -17.38 4.25
C TYR A 153 8.22 -16.37 3.93
N ASP A 154 8.54 -15.25 3.25
CA ASP A 154 7.54 -14.27 2.83
C ASP A 154 6.54 -14.88 1.83
N THR A 155 7.02 -15.77 0.95
CA THR A 155 6.19 -16.49 -0.03
C THR A 155 5.23 -17.47 0.65
N LEU A 156 5.72 -18.26 1.61
CA LEU A 156 4.87 -19.17 2.39
C LEU A 156 3.80 -18.42 3.18
N LEU A 157 4.17 -17.30 3.81
CA LEU A 157 3.21 -16.45 4.51
C LEU A 157 2.13 -15.93 3.56
N LEU A 158 2.49 -15.48 2.36
CA LEU A 158 1.53 -15.04 1.36
C LEU A 158 0.53 -16.13 0.97
N LEU A 159 1.02 -17.36 0.76
CA LEU A 159 0.18 -18.49 0.38
C LEU A 159 -0.78 -18.88 1.51
N VAL A 160 -0.29 -18.91 2.75
CA VAL A 160 -1.11 -19.15 3.94
C VAL A 160 -2.22 -18.11 4.08
N LEU A 161 -1.89 -16.82 3.93
CA LEU A 161 -2.85 -15.74 3.99
C LEU A 161 -3.87 -15.83 2.84
N ARG A 162 -3.42 -16.17 1.62
CA ARG A 162 -4.29 -16.29 0.45
C ARG A 162 -5.26 -17.46 0.59
N LYS A 163 -4.77 -18.61 1.06
CA LYS A 163 -5.58 -19.80 1.34
C LYS A 163 -6.65 -19.48 2.39
N HIS A 164 -6.25 -18.89 3.52
CA HIS A 164 -7.19 -18.49 4.56
C HIS A 164 -8.23 -17.49 4.03
N TYR A 165 -7.81 -16.52 3.23
CA TYR A 165 -8.71 -15.57 2.59
C TYR A 165 -9.75 -16.26 1.71
N GLN A 166 -9.32 -17.19 0.86
CA GLN A 166 -10.22 -17.95 -0.03
C GLN A 166 -11.22 -18.80 0.75
N GLU A 167 -10.80 -19.45 1.84
CA GLU A 167 -11.68 -20.25 2.69
C GLU A 167 -12.80 -19.41 3.31
N ARG A 168 -12.43 -18.29 3.96
CA ARG A 168 -13.38 -17.42 4.66
C ARG A 168 -14.33 -16.71 3.70
N GLU A 169 -13.81 -16.30 2.55
CA GLU A 169 -14.63 -15.75 1.49
C GLU A 169 -15.65 -16.76 0.95
N ASN A 170 -15.25 -18.01 0.71
CA ASN A 170 -16.15 -19.05 0.22
C ASN A 170 -17.27 -19.34 1.24
N SER A 171 -17.01 -19.08 2.53
CA SER A 171 -18.00 -19.11 3.61
C SER A 171 -18.90 -17.87 3.67
N GLY A 172 -18.73 -16.91 2.75
CA GLY A 172 -19.54 -15.70 2.62
C GLY A 172 -19.04 -14.48 3.39
N GLU A 173 -17.88 -14.55 4.06
CA GLU A 173 -17.36 -13.44 4.85
C GLU A 173 -16.84 -12.29 3.97
N GLN A 174 -17.33 -11.09 4.25
CA GLN A 174 -16.95 -9.88 3.52
C GLN A 174 -15.67 -9.22 4.07
N ARG A 175 -15.37 -9.45 5.36
CA ARG A 175 -14.16 -8.95 6.02
C ARG A 175 -13.46 -10.10 6.72
N ILE A 176 -12.22 -10.35 6.31
CA ILE A 176 -11.47 -11.53 6.74
C ILE A 176 -10.42 -11.09 7.73
N ILE A 177 -10.61 -11.46 8.99
CA ILE A 177 -9.73 -11.09 10.09
C ILE A 177 -9.03 -12.35 10.60
N ILE A 178 -7.73 -12.26 10.81
CA ILE A 178 -6.89 -13.35 11.30
C ILE A 178 -6.02 -12.84 12.45
N ASP A 179 -5.89 -13.64 13.51
CA ASP A 179 -4.93 -13.40 14.58
C ASP A 179 -3.56 -14.02 14.24
N ILE A 180 -2.52 -13.49 14.87
CA ILE A 180 -1.15 -13.91 14.65
C ILE A 180 -0.91 -15.36 15.08
N GLU A 181 -1.61 -15.87 16.10
CA GLU A 181 -1.55 -17.26 16.54
C GLU A 181 -2.07 -18.22 15.44
N ARG A 182 -3.17 -17.86 14.77
CA ARG A 182 -3.72 -18.61 13.63
C ARG A 182 -2.82 -18.52 12.41
N ILE A 183 -2.16 -17.38 12.18
CA ILE A 183 -1.13 -17.27 11.14
C ILE A 183 0.02 -18.25 11.44
N GLU A 184 0.51 -18.31 12.68
CA GLU A 184 1.54 -19.27 13.09
C GLU A 184 1.08 -20.72 12.93
N ALA A 185 -0.15 -21.04 13.35
CA ALA A 185 -0.71 -22.37 13.20
C ALA A 185 -0.79 -22.78 11.72
N ASN A 186 -1.25 -21.89 10.84
CA ASN A 186 -1.34 -22.16 9.41
C ASN A 186 0.04 -22.24 8.73
N LEU A 187 1.06 -21.59 9.27
CA LEU A 187 2.43 -21.62 8.76
C LEU A 187 3.21 -22.84 9.24
N THR A 188 2.87 -23.37 10.42
CA THR A 188 3.55 -24.51 11.07
C THR A 188 3.76 -25.72 10.16
N PRO A 189 2.78 -26.15 9.35
CA PRO A 189 2.97 -27.23 8.38
C PRO A 189 4.17 -26.96 7.44
N PHE A 190 4.38 -25.72 7.02
CA PHE A 190 5.40 -25.37 6.02
C PHE A 190 6.79 -25.10 6.62
N LEU A 191 6.93 -25.01 7.95
CA LEU A 191 8.20 -24.70 8.59
C LEU A 191 9.33 -25.72 8.30
N PRO A 192 9.08 -27.04 8.24
CA PRO A 192 10.12 -28.01 7.92
C PRO A 192 10.76 -27.84 6.53
N LEU A 193 10.08 -27.15 5.61
CA LEU A 193 10.62 -26.79 4.30
C LEU A 193 11.56 -25.58 4.37
N THR A 194 11.58 -24.88 5.49
CA THR A 194 12.51 -23.80 5.77
C THR A 194 13.67 -24.34 6.60
N ASN A 195 14.78 -23.60 6.67
CA ASN A 195 15.90 -23.89 7.58
C ASN A 195 15.55 -23.70 9.08
N SER A 196 14.28 -23.78 9.47
CA SER A 196 13.82 -23.50 10.83
C SER A 196 12.77 -24.51 11.25
N MET A 197 13.09 -25.32 12.27
CA MET A 197 12.19 -26.34 12.84
C MET A 197 11.18 -25.78 13.86
N LYS A 198 11.16 -24.47 14.10
CA LYS A 198 10.27 -23.79 15.06
C LYS A 198 9.78 -22.47 14.48
N SER A 199 8.56 -22.06 14.87
CA SER A 199 8.03 -20.73 14.55
C SER A 199 8.95 -19.68 15.15
N ASP A 200 9.63 -18.92 14.30
CA ASP A 200 10.38 -17.75 14.73
C ASP A 200 9.44 -16.54 14.71
N ARG A 201 8.84 -16.25 15.87
CA ARG A 201 7.93 -15.12 16.05
C ARG A 201 8.55 -13.79 15.60
N ARG A 202 9.87 -13.61 15.71
CA ARG A 202 10.55 -12.39 15.24
C ARG A 202 10.55 -12.31 13.72
N LYS A 203 10.84 -13.42 13.02
CA LYS A 203 10.72 -13.49 11.56
C LYS A 203 9.28 -13.26 11.11
N LEU A 204 8.30 -13.85 11.81
CA LEU A 204 6.88 -13.63 11.49
C LEU A 204 6.51 -12.15 11.57
N ILE A 205 6.83 -11.48 12.68
CA ILE A 205 6.54 -10.06 12.86
C ILE A 205 7.20 -9.21 11.76
N ALA A 206 8.44 -9.54 11.37
CA ALA A 206 9.12 -8.84 10.28
C ALA A 206 8.42 -9.07 8.92
N ALA A 207 7.97 -10.29 8.64
CA ALA A 207 7.23 -10.61 7.43
C ALA A 207 5.84 -9.94 7.41
N LEU A 208 5.12 -9.92 8.54
CA LEU A 208 3.84 -9.22 8.68
C LEU A 208 3.97 -7.72 8.45
N LYS A 209 5.05 -7.08 8.92
CA LYS A 209 5.35 -5.67 8.62
C LYS A 209 5.47 -5.42 7.11
N LYS A 210 6.16 -6.28 6.37
CA LYS A 210 6.23 -6.20 4.90
C LYS A 210 4.84 -6.36 4.26
N MET A 211 3.99 -7.24 4.78
CA MET A 211 2.63 -7.42 4.28
C MET A 211 1.75 -6.19 4.53
N LEU A 212 1.94 -5.49 5.65
CA LEU A 212 1.29 -4.21 5.95
C LEU A 212 1.77 -3.10 5.00
N GLU A 213 3.07 -3.00 4.76
CA GLU A 213 3.67 -2.05 3.82
C GLU A 213 3.12 -2.24 2.40
N LYS A 214 2.98 -3.50 1.97
CA LYS A 214 2.39 -3.90 0.69
C LYS A 214 0.86 -3.83 0.66
N ARG A 215 0.22 -3.36 1.74
CA ARG A 215 -1.24 -3.26 1.90
C ARG A 215 -2.00 -4.58 1.79
N ILE A 216 -1.31 -5.72 1.85
CA ILE A 216 -1.92 -7.04 1.86
C ILE A 216 -2.65 -7.25 3.18
N LEU A 217 -2.07 -6.76 4.27
CA LEU A 217 -2.70 -6.69 5.59
C LEU A 217 -3.07 -5.25 5.94
N SER A 218 -4.05 -5.12 6.84
CA SER A 218 -4.39 -3.88 7.54
C SER A 218 -4.48 -4.13 9.05
N ILE A 219 -4.12 -3.13 9.85
CA ILE A 219 -4.20 -3.19 11.31
C ILE A 219 -5.65 -2.97 11.75
N ILE A 220 -6.10 -3.71 12.76
CA ILE A 220 -7.37 -3.47 13.45
C ILE A 220 -7.13 -2.51 14.62
N ARG A 221 -7.95 -1.45 14.72
CA ARG A 221 -7.85 -0.51 15.85
C ARG A 221 -8.14 -1.24 17.16
N GLY A 222 -7.27 -1.06 18.15
CA GLY A 222 -7.43 -1.68 19.48
C GLY A 222 -6.90 -3.10 19.60
N SER A 223 -6.25 -3.66 18.56
CA SER A 223 -5.58 -4.96 18.62
C SER A 223 -4.25 -4.89 17.85
N SER A 224 -3.19 -5.40 18.48
CA SER A 224 -1.84 -5.45 17.88
C SER A 224 -1.50 -6.82 17.27
N ASP A 225 -2.35 -7.81 17.56
CA ASP A 225 -2.22 -9.23 17.23
C ASP A 225 -3.19 -9.68 16.13
N ARG A 226 -4.15 -8.83 15.75
CA ARG A 226 -5.14 -9.13 14.69
C ARG A 226 -4.95 -8.24 13.48
N PHE A 227 -5.10 -8.87 12.33
CA PHE A 227 -4.95 -8.24 11.03
C PHE A 227 -6.18 -8.53 10.17
N GLU A 228 -6.59 -7.54 9.39
CA GLU A 228 -7.50 -7.76 8.27
C GLU A 228 -6.68 -8.13 7.04
N ILE A 229 -7.04 -9.25 6.40
CA ILE A 229 -6.51 -9.61 5.09
C ILE A 229 -7.31 -8.84 4.05
N THR A 230 -6.65 -7.96 3.31
CA THR A 230 -7.32 -7.10 2.34
C THR A 230 -7.56 -7.83 1.00
N PRO A 231 -8.57 -7.42 0.21
CA PRO A 231 -8.90 -8.11 -1.03
C PRO A 231 -7.83 -8.01 -2.14
N ILE A 232 -6.80 -7.15 -1.98
CA ILE A 232 -5.69 -7.06 -2.93
C ILE A 232 -4.92 -8.39 -3.06
N ILE A 233 -4.99 -9.25 -2.02
CA ILE A 233 -4.27 -10.53 -1.99
C ILE A 233 -4.60 -11.44 -3.17
N ARG A 234 -5.81 -11.32 -3.75
CA ARG A 234 -6.26 -12.06 -4.94
C ARG A 234 -5.44 -11.76 -6.19
N TYR A 235 -4.93 -10.54 -6.26
CA TYR A 235 -4.16 -10.02 -7.39
C TYR A 235 -2.65 -10.24 -7.18
N VAL A 236 -2.21 -10.30 -5.92
CA VAL A 236 -0.84 -10.67 -5.57
C VAL A 236 -0.60 -12.16 -5.82
N VAL A 237 -1.58 -13.00 -5.45
CA VAL A 237 -1.55 -14.46 -5.62
C VAL A 237 -2.86 -14.91 -6.26
N SER A 238 -2.81 -15.23 -7.56
CA SER A 238 -3.98 -15.75 -8.28
C SER A 238 -4.38 -17.13 -7.74
N ALA A 239 -5.65 -17.52 -7.92
CA ALA A 239 -6.13 -18.82 -7.47
C ALA A 239 -5.36 -19.99 -8.14
N ALA A 240 -5.16 -19.91 -9.46
CA ALA A 240 -4.38 -20.90 -10.20
C ALA A 240 -2.92 -20.98 -9.73
N PHE A 241 -2.30 -19.84 -9.41
CA PHE A 241 -0.94 -19.83 -8.87
C PHE A 241 -0.90 -20.41 -7.45
N LEU A 242 -1.88 -20.09 -6.61
CA LEU A 242 -2.00 -20.67 -5.27
C LEU A 242 -2.06 -22.20 -5.33
N GLU A 243 -2.97 -22.76 -6.14
CA GLU A 243 -3.14 -24.21 -6.31
C GLU A 243 -1.85 -24.86 -6.79
N LYS A 244 -1.27 -24.34 -7.89
CA LYS A 244 0.01 -24.84 -8.42
C LYS A 244 1.12 -24.85 -7.37
N MET A 245 1.24 -23.77 -6.59
CA MET A 245 2.29 -23.68 -5.56
C MET A 245 2.02 -24.65 -4.42
N LEU A 246 0.77 -24.75 -3.93
CA LEU A 246 0.42 -25.68 -2.86
C LEU A 246 0.67 -27.14 -3.27
N ASP A 247 0.35 -27.52 -4.51
CA ASP A 247 0.61 -28.85 -5.05
C ASP A 247 2.12 -29.14 -5.10
N GLU A 248 2.92 -28.20 -5.60
CA GLU A 248 4.37 -28.33 -5.64
C GLU A 248 4.96 -28.45 -4.22
N TYR A 249 4.41 -27.71 -3.24
CA TYR A 249 4.84 -27.84 -1.85
C TYR A 249 4.45 -29.19 -1.24
N GLN A 250 3.28 -29.73 -1.58
CA GLN A 250 2.88 -31.08 -1.12
C GLN A 250 3.83 -32.14 -1.68
N ARG A 251 4.22 -32.03 -2.96
CA ARG A 251 5.18 -32.93 -3.59
C ARG A 251 6.54 -32.89 -2.88
N LEU A 252 7.09 -31.70 -2.67
CA LEU A 252 8.38 -31.52 -1.98
C LEU A 252 8.34 -31.99 -0.52
N ALA A 253 7.23 -31.76 0.19
CA ALA A 253 7.05 -32.26 1.54
C ALA A 253 7.00 -33.80 1.57
N GLY A 254 6.28 -34.42 0.63
CA GLY A 254 6.23 -35.87 0.48
C GLY A 254 7.61 -36.49 0.20
N GLU A 255 8.41 -35.86 -0.67
CA GLU A 255 9.79 -36.26 -0.95
C GLU A 255 10.72 -36.15 0.27
N ALA A 256 10.46 -35.17 1.15
CA ALA A 256 11.17 -35.01 2.42
C ALA A 256 10.60 -35.88 3.57
N GLY A 257 9.60 -36.73 3.31
CA GLY A 257 8.96 -37.60 4.30
C GLY A 257 8.01 -36.88 5.27
N LEU A 258 7.54 -35.68 4.93
CA LEU A 258 6.60 -34.88 5.71
C LEU A 258 5.17 -35.01 5.16
N THR A 259 4.25 -35.51 5.98
CA THR A 259 2.81 -35.53 5.65
C THR A 259 2.16 -34.19 5.99
N MET A 260 1.68 -33.50 4.95
CA MET A 260 1.02 -32.20 5.05
C MET A 260 -0.48 -32.35 4.75
N ASN A 261 -1.31 -32.54 5.78
CA ASN A 261 -2.77 -32.50 5.58
C ASN A 261 -3.23 -31.05 5.44
N LEU A 262 -3.20 -30.54 4.20
CA LEU A 262 -3.66 -29.20 3.85
C LEU A 262 -5.15 -29.15 3.48
N GLN A 263 -5.89 -30.26 3.60
CA GLN A 263 -7.29 -30.39 3.20
C GLN A 263 -8.27 -30.29 4.41
N HIS A 264 -9.11 -29.25 4.34
CA HIS A 264 -10.46 -29.09 4.90
C HIS A 264 -10.69 -29.00 6.43
N ASP A 265 -10.69 -27.78 6.96
CA ASP A 265 -11.50 -27.38 8.13
C ASP A 265 -12.83 -26.73 7.65
N ASN A 266 -13.61 -27.43 6.83
CA ASN A 266 -14.87 -26.88 6.30
C ASN A 266 -16.13 -27.39 7.01
N GLN A 267 -16.03 -27.90 8.25
CA GLN A 267 -17.22 -28.43 8.93
C GLN A 267 -17.08 -28.49 10.45
N GLN A 268 -17.01 -27.34 11.14
CA GLN A 268 -17.25 -27.28 12.59
C GLN A 268 -17.56 -25.86 13.06
N ALA A 269 -18.66 -25.28 12.57
CA ALA A 269 -19.22 -24.05 13.16
C ALA A 269 -20.74 -23.90 13.01
N HIS A 270 -21.49 -24.98 12.74
CA HIS A 270 -22.96 -24.87 12.59
C HIS A 270 -23.74 -26.02 13.26
N LEU A 271 -23.38 -26.42 14.48
CA LEU A 271 -24.11 -27.44 15.25
C LEU A 271 -24.19 -27.16 16.76
N THR A 272 -24.29 -25.88 17.16
CA THR A 272 -24.68 -25.50 18.53
C THR A 272 -25.59 -24.27 18.44
N ASP A 273 -26.90 -24.51 18.37
CA ASP A 273 -28.01 -23.59 18.75
C ASP A 273 -29.29 -23.88 17.93
N VAL A 274 -29.82 -25.12 17.95
CA VAL A 274 -31.26 -25.35 17.67
C VAL A 274 -31.82 -26.59 18.42
N GLN A 275 -31.23 -27.01 19.55
CA GLN A 275 -31.68 -28.23 20.23
C GLN A 275 -32.23 -28.03 21.65
N GLU A 276 -32.64 -26.81 22.02
CA GLU A 276 -33.13 -26.56 23.39
C GLU A 276 -34.59 -26.08 23.52
N ASP A 277 -35.37 -25.93 22.44
CA ASP A 277 -36.74 -25.38 22.50
C ASP A 277 -37.84 -26.30 21.93
N ALA A 278 -37.81 -27.61 22.19
CA ALA A 278 -38.94 -28.48 21.81
C ALA A 278 -39.20 -29.65 22.76
N ASN A 279 -38.93 -29.48 24.07
CA ASN A 279 -39.35 -30.46 25.07
C ASN A 279 -39.77 -29.78 26.37
N GLU A 280 -40.86 -29.01 26.30
CA GLU A 280 -41.73 -28.68 27.44
C GLU A 280 -43.18 -28.46 26.96
#